data_AF-A0A920QBA3-F1
#
_entry.id   AF-A0A920QBA3-F1
#
_cell.length_a   1.000
_cell.length_b   1.000
_cell.length_c   1.000
_cell.angle_alpha   90.00
_cell.angle_beta   90.00
_cell.angle_gamma   90.00
#
_symmetry.space_group_name_H-M   'P 1'
#
loop_
_entity.id
_entity.type
_entity.pdbx_description
1 polymer ?
#
loop_
_entity_poly.entity_id
_entity_poly.type
_entity_poly.pdbx_seq_one_letter_code
_entity_poly.pdbx_strand_id
1 'polypeptide(L)' 'MQIMMSVVSEKTGYPQEMLELGMDIEPDLGIDSIKRVEILGAVQDSAPELDEIPADELVEMRTLGQIGSICKTV' A
#
# COMPACT_ATOMS: atom_id res chain seq x y z
N MET A 1 -6.49 5.26 5.08
CA MET A 1 -6.13 3.97 5.73
C MET A 1 -7.03 2.81 5.30
N GLN A 2 -8.36 2.92 5.41
CA GLN A 2 -9.30 1.85 5.03
C GLN A 2 -9.19 1.44 3.54
N ILE A 3 -9.08 2.40 2.63
CA ILE A 3 -8.92 2.16 1.18
C ILE A 3 -7.67 1.30 0.91
N MET A 4 -6.51 1.71 1.43
CA MET A 4 -5.26 1.00 1.23
C MET A 4 -5.29 -0.43 1.81
N MET A 5 -5.86 -0.63 3.00
CA MET A 5 -6.00 -1.98 3.58
C MET A 5 -6.92 -2.87 2.72
N SER A 6 -7.96 -2.30 2.11
CA SER A 6 -8.81 -3.01 1.15
C SER A 6 -8.04 -3.41 -0.09
N VAL A 7 -7.32 -2.46 -0.71
CA VAL A 7 -6.54 -2.71 -1.93
C VAL A 7 -5.46 -3.77 -1.67
N VAL A 8 -4.75 -3.69 -0.56
CA VAL A 8 -3.73 -4.69 -0.19
C VAL A 8 -4.37 -6.06 0.06
N SER A 9 -5.50 -6.11 0.77
CA SER A 9 -6.25 -7.34 1.01
C SER A 9 -6.70 -8.00 -0.31
N GLU A 10 -7.23 -7.22 -1.25
CA GLU A 10 -7.65 -7.70 -2.56
C GLU A 10 -6.48 -8.21 -3.42
N LYS A 11 -5.34 -7.51 -3.39
CA LYS A 11 -4.15 -7.85 -4.20
C LYS A 11 -3.35 -9.02 -3.66
N THR A 12 -3.38 -9.23 -2.34
CA THR A 12 -2.60 -10.29 -1.67
C THR A 12 -3.45 -11.50 -1.28
N GLY A 13 -4.75 -11.32 -1.12
CA GLY A 13 -5.66 -12.34 -0.61
C GLY A 13 -5.66 -12.48 0.91
N TYR A 14 -4.86 -11.68 1.63
CA TYR A 14 -4.89 -11.68 3.09
C TYR A 14 -6.14 -10.96 3.62
N PRO A 15 -6.89 -11.55 4.56
CA PRO A 15 -7.95 -10.84 5.26
C PRO A 15 -7.42 -9.58 5.93
N GLN A 16 -8.16 -8.47 5.91
CA GLN A 16 -7.73 -7.22 6.56
C GLN A 16 -7.40 -7.39 8.05
N GLU A 17 -8.07 -8.32 8.73
CA GLU A 17 -7.81 -8.67 10.14
C GLU A 17 -6.45 -9.33 10.38
N MET A 18 -5.83 -9.90 9.34
CA MET A 18 -4.48 -10.47 9.39
C MET A 18 -3.40 -9.47 8.98
N LEU A 19 -3.77 -8.33 8.41
CA LEU A 19 -2.81 -7.32 7.96
C LEU A 19 -2.37 -6.44 9.13
N GLU A 20 -1.06 -6.39 9.39
CA GLU A 20 -0.48 -5.53 10.40
C GLU A 20 0.46 -4.49 9.78
N LEU A 21 0.50 -3.29 10.37
CA LEU A 21 1.33 -2.18 9.86
C LEU A 21 2.83 -2.50 9.88
N GLY A 22 3.27 -3.44 10.72
CA GLY A 22 4.66 -3.87 10.81
C GLY A 22 5.06 -4.93 9.77
N MET A 23 4.10 -5.48 9.01
CA MET A 23 4.39 -6.51 8.02
C MET A 23 5.25 -5.94 6.89
N ASP A 24 6.23 -6.73 6.50
CA ASP A 24 7.17 -6.40 5.45
C ASP A 24 6.53 -6.73 4.08
N ILE A 25 6.52 -5.74 3.20
CA ILE A 25 5.75 -5.73 1.95
C ILE A 25 6.16 -6.88 1.04
N GLU A 26 7.45 -7.19 0.99
CA GLU A 26 7.98 -8.19 0.07
C GLU A 26 8.01 -9.60 0.68
N PRO A 27 8.69 -9.86 1.82
CA PRO A 27 8.80 -11.23 2.33
C PRO A 27 7.54 -11.72 3.06
N ASP A 28 6.73 -10.84 3.67
CA ASP A 28 5.50 -11.27 4.37
C ASP A 28 4.29 -11.23 3.43
N LEU A 29 4.15 -10.16 2.64
CA LEU A 29 2.97 -9.93 1.80
C LEU A 29 3.13 -10.34 0.33
N GLY A 30 4.35 -10.63 -0.13
CA GLY A 30 4.61 -11.01 -1.53
C GLY A 30 4.28 -9.90 -2.53
N ILE A 31 4.44 -8.64 -2.10
CA ILE A 31 4.23 -7.43 -2.92
C ILE A 31 5.61 -6.97 -3.44
N ASP A 32 5.86 -7.27 -4.70
CA ASP A 32 7.04 -6.81 -5.44
C ASP A 32 6.88 -5.35 -5.91
N SER A 33 7.92 -4.82 -6.57
CA SER A 33 7.93 -3.45 -7.10
C SER A 33 6.82 -3.17 -8.13
N ILE A 34 6.34 -4.18 -8.86
CA ILE A 34 5.26 -4.03 -9.84
C ILE A 34 3.93 -3.86 -9.10
N LYS A 35 3.65 -4.75 -8.14
CA LYS A 35 2.44 -4.69 -7.32
C LYS A 35 2.36 -3.41 -6.49
N ARG A 36 3.48 -2.83 -6.05
CA ARG A 36 3.48 -1.53 -5.35
C ARG A 36 2.90 -0.42 -6.22
N VAL A 37 3.32 -0.35 -7.48
CA VAL A 37 2.79 0.63 -8.43
C VAL A 37 1.30 0.40 -8.68
N GLU A 38 0.88 -0.86 -8.82
CA GLU A 38 -0.55 -1.18 -8.97
C GLU A 38 -1.39 -0.80 -7.74
N ILE A 39 -0.88 -1.07 -6.53
CA ILE A 39 -1.56 -0.72 -5.28
C ILE A 39 -1.68 0.80 -5.15
N LEU A 40 -0.61 1.54 -5.45
CA LEU A 40 -0.65 3.00 -5.42
C LEU A 40 -1.67 3.55 -6.43
N GLY A 41 -1.65 3.05 -7.67
CA GLY A 41 -2.61 3.47 -8.69
C GLY A 41 -4.06 3.21 -8.27
N ALA A 42 -4.35 2.03 -7.72
CA ALA A 42 -5.69 1.70 -7.20
C ALA A 42 -6.11 2.57 -6.01
N VAL A 43 -5.15 2.95 -5.14
CA VAL A 43 -5.39 3.89 -4.04
C VAL A 43 -5.67 5.30 -4.56
N GLN A 44 -4.92 5.79 -5.55
CA GLN A 44 -5.12 7.10 -6.18
C GLN A 44 -6.44 7.17 -6.95
N ASP A 45 -6.82 6.10 -7.67
CA ASP A 45 -8.12 5.99 -8.33
C ASP A 45 -9.28 6.09 -7.33
N SER A 46 -9.08 5.55 -6.12
CA SER A 46 -10.07 5.55 -5.04
C SER A 46 -10.05 6.83 -4.19
N ALA A 47 -8.97 7.61 -4.24
CA ALA A 47 -8.76 8.83 -3.48
C ALA A 47 -8.00 9.86 -4.35
N PRO A 48 -8.68 10.48 -5.33
CA PRO A 48 -8.08 11.41 -6.28
C PRO A 48 -7.56 12.71 -5.63
N GLU A 49 -7.87 12.96 -4.35
CA GLU A 49 -7.32 14.03 -3.53
C GLU A 49 -5.90 13.76 -2.99
N LEU A 50 -5.38 12.53 -3.14
CA LEU A 50 -4.02 12.21 -2.72
C LEU A 50 -3.00 12.72 -3.75
N ASP A 51 -1.93 13.32 -3.25
CA ASP A 51 -0.80 13.72 -4.10
C ASP A 51 -0.16 12.49 -4.78
N GLU A 52 0.37 12.72 -5.98
CA GLU A 52 1.10 11.70 -6.72
C GLU A 52 2.42 11.38 -6.00
N ILE A 53 2.64 10.11 -5.65
CA ILE A 53 3.86 9.69 -4.94
C ILE A 53 4.90 9.27 -5.97
N PRO A 54 6.12 9.81 -5.91
CA PRO A 54 7.16 9.45 -6.84
C PRO A 54 7.67 8.03 -6.57
N ALA A 55 8.05 7.33 -7.64
CA ALA A 55 8.35 5.90 -7.58
C ALA A 55 9.56 5.54 -6.70
N ASP A 56 10.50 6.47 -6.54
CA ASP A 56 11.65 6.34 -5.65
C ASP A 56 11.23 6.28 -4.17
N GLU A 57 10.27 7.08 -3.74
CA GLU A 57 9.72 7.00 -2.38
C GLU A 57 9.04 5.65 -2.11
N LEU A 58 8.34 5.08 -3.10
CA LEU A 58 7.69 3.76 -2.96
C LEU A 58 8.69 2.61 -2.80
N VAL A 59 9.88 2.72 -3.40
CA VAL A 59 10.91 1.69 -3.31
C VAL A 59 11.51 1.65 -1.90
N GLU A 60 11.64 2.81 -1.26
CA GLU A 60 12.15 2.93 0.11
C GLU A 60 11.19 2.39 1.18
N MET A 61 9.90 2.23 0.85
CA MET A 61 8.91 1.67 1.75
C MET A 61 9.07 0.15 1.86
N ARG A 62 9.27 -0.32 3.09
CA ARG A 62 9.44 -1.74 3.39
C ARG A 62 8.26 -2.35 4.12
N THR A 63 7.50 -1.53 4.85
CA THR A 63 6.40 -2.01 5.68
C THR A 63 5.05 -1.49 5.21
N LEU A 64 4.00 -2.27 5.47
CA LEU A 64 2.63 -1.90 5.18
C LEU A 64 2.28 -0.53 5.80
N GLY A 65 2.77 -0.25 7.01
CA GLY A 65 2.57 1.03 7.69
C GLY A 65 3.16 2.23 6.94
N GLN A 66 4.30 2.06 6.26
CA GLN A 66 4.92 3.13 5.46
C GLN A 66 4.09 3.46 4.22
N ILE A 67 3.56 2.45 3.51
CA ILE A 67 2.59 2.69 2.44
C ILE A 67 1.32 3.34 3.01
N GLY A 68 0.88 2.92 4.20
CA GLY A 68 -0.34 3.41 4.82
C GLY A 68 -0.25 4.88 5.27
N SER A 69 0.95 5.34 5.63
CA SER A 69 1.20 6.73 5.99
C SER A 69 1.04 7.71 4.84
N ILE A 70 1.23 7.27 3.59
CA ILE A 70 0.95 8.09 2.39
C ILE A 70 -0.49 8.60 2.43
N CYS A 71 -1.44 7.70 2.72
CA CYS A 71 -2.87 8.00 2.69
C CYS A 71 -3.35 8.82 3.91
N LYS A 72 -2.44 9.27 4.79
CA LYS A 72 -2.76 9.95 6.06
C LYS A 72 -2.51 11.46 6.02
N THR A 73 -1.91 11.97 4.95
CA THR A 73 -1.52 13.38 4.80
C THR A 73 -2.68 14.29 4.36
N VAL A 74 -3.89 13.73 4.18
CA VAL A 74 -5.14 14.46 3.92
C VAL A 74 -6.12 14.34 5.08
#